data_AF-A0A958ZPN3-F1
#
_entry.id   AF-A0A958ZPN3-F1
#
_cell.length_a   1.000
_cell.length_b   1.000
_cell.length_c   1.000
_cell.angle_alpha   90.00
_cell.angle_beta   90.00
_cell.angle_gamma   90.00
#
_symmetry.space_group_name_H-M   'P 1'
#
loop_
_entity.id
_entity.type
_entity.pdbx_description
1 polymer ?
#
loop_
_entity_poly.entity_id
_entity_poly.type
_entity_poly.pdbx_seq_one_letter_code
_entity_poly.pdbx_strand_id
1 'polypeptide(L)'
;MSKTFVIGDIHGSYRALLQCLKLSSFDYSRDHLICLGDISDGWPETKESIDEILKIRNLTFLLGNHDFWTLEWMETGHAESVWLAQGGEATVKSYGGTIPPDHHHLLKTAKPFHLLNDLLFVHAGINPVRALEDQGLSTFLWDRSLAEKAQYQEAQGDSKQLTEFDAVFVGHTPIKEDKPKQFCEVWMMDTGAGWSGRLSMMNVDSGEVFVSDPVPSLYPGVTGRKKF
;
A
#
# COMPACT_ATOMS: atom_id res chain seq x y z
N MET A 1 -8.28 2.38 24.18
CA MET A 1 -6.82 2.43 23.92
C MET A 1 -6.63 2.84 22.46
N SER A 2 -5.49 3.43 22.10
CA SER A 2 -5.16 3.71 20.70
C SER A 2 -5.01 2.38 19.96
N LYS A 3 -5.55 2.28 18.73
CA LYS A 3 -5.39 1.10 17.87
C LYS A 3 -4.37 1.40 16.77
N THR A 4 -3.64 0.39 16.34
CA THR A 4 -2.77 0.47 15.15
C THR A 4 -3.39 -0.33 14.01
N PHE A 5 -3.46 0.29 12.84
CA PHE A 5 -3.97 -0.32 11.61
C PHE A 5 -2.92 -0.29 10.52
N VAL A 6 -2.91 -1.34 9.69
CA VAL A 6 -2.16 -1.40 8.43
C VAL A 6 -3.14 -1.49 7.27
N ILE A 7 -2.89 -0.72 6.21
CA ILE A 7 -3.70 -0.72 4.99
C ILE A 7 -2.83 -1.02 3.76
N GLY A 8 -3.32 -1.89 2.88
CA GLY A 8 -2.66 -2.23 1.62
C GLY A 8 -2.78 -1.13 0.56
N ASP A 9 -2.42 -1.49 -0.67
CA ASP A 9 -2.28 -0.62 -1.82
C ASP A 9 -3.62 0.02 -2.21
N ILE A 10 -3.72 1.35 -2.13
CA ILE A 10 -5.00 2.07 -2.28
C ILE A 10 -5.27 2.39 -3.75
N HIS A 11 -4.26 2.75 -4.55
CA HIS A 11 -4.38 3.02 -5.97
C HIS A 11 -5.55 3.96 -6.34
N GLY A 12 -5.65 5.10 -5.67
CA GLY A 12 -6.68 6.10 -5.91
C GLY A 12 -8.11 5.64 -5.61
N SER A 13 -8.30 4.50 -4.94
CA SER A 13 -9.62 3.95 -4.57
C SER A 13 -10.20 4.61 -3.32
N TYR A 14 -10.31 5.94 -3.33
CA TYR A 14 -10.79 6.74 -2.19
C TYR A 14 -12.10 6.22 -1.56
N ARG A 15 -13.05 5.75 -2.36
CA ARG A 15 -14.31 5.16 -1.86
C ARG A 15 -14.08 3.88 -1.07
N ALA A 16 -13.15 3.05 -1.50
CA ALA A 16 -12.75 1.84 -0.79
C ALA A 16 -12.02 2.19 0.52
N LEU A 17 -11.15 3.19 0.48
CA LEU A 17 -10.46 3.73 1.66
C LEU A 17 -11.48 4.18 2.73
N LEU A 18 -12.48 4.98 2.35
CA LEU A 18 -13.54 5.42 3.26
C LEU A 18 -14.33 4.26 3.86
N GLN A 19 -14.61 3.21 3.06
CA GLN A 19 -15.29 2.02 3.58
C GLN A 19 -14.44 1.33 4.65
N CYS A 20 -13.15 1.11 4.41
CA CYS A 20 -12.26 0.50 5.40
C CYS A 20 -12.19 1.31 6.70
N LEU A 21 -11.97 2.63 6.61
CA LEU A 21 -11.92 3.53 7.77
C LEU A 21 -13.24 3.52 8.56
N LYS A 22 -14.38 3.47 7.87
CA LYS A 22 -15.70 3.39 8.50
C LYS A 22 -15.93 2.04 9.18
N LEU A 23 -15.63 0.94 8.49
CA LEU A 23 -15.85 -0.42 9.00
C LEU A 23 -15.04 -0.72 10.25
N SER A 24 -13.82 -0.18 10.36
CA SER A 24 -12.97 -0.34 11.54
C SER A 24 -13.28 0.61 12.69
N SER A 25 -14.24 1.53 12.49
CA SER A 25 -14.49 2.66 13.40
C SER A 25 -13.17 3.38 13.73
N PHE A 26 -12.41 3.73 12.68
CA PHE A 26 -11.12 4.40 12.80
C PHE A 26 -11.28 5.80 13.42
N ASP A 27 -10.45 6.10 14.41
CA ASP A 27 -10.41 7.42 15.06
C ASP A 27 -9.21 8.23 14.58
N TYR A 28 -9.45 9.21 13.71
CA TYR A 28 -8.43 10.09 13.11
C TYR A 28 -7.54 10.82 14.12
N SER A 29 -8.03 11.03 15.35
CA SER A 29 -7.32 11.79 16.38
C SER A 29 -6.48 10.92 17.32
N ARG A 30 -6.75 9.61 17.36
CA ARG A 30 -6.15 8.66 18.31
C ARG A 30 -5.44 7.51 17.62
N ASP A 31 -6.08 6.86 16.67
CA ASP A 31 -5.56 5.65 16.03
C ASP A 31 -4.37 5.95 15.12
N HIS A 32 -3.49 4.97 14.96
CA HIS A 32 -2.33 5.01 14.07
C HIS A 32 -2.64 4.25 12.79
N LEU A 33 -2.49 4.89 11.65
CA LEU A 33 -2.55 4.23 10.34
C LEU A 33 -1.13 4.08 9.76
N ILE A 34 -0.80 2.86 9.37
CA ILE A 34 0.37 2.51 8.56
C ILE A 34 -0.13 2.21 7.14
N CYS A 35 0.14 3.10 6.21
CA CYS A 35 -0.16 2.89 4.79
C CYS A 35 1.08 2.31 4.09
N LEU A 36 0.93 1.15 3.45
CA LEU A 36 2.03 0.42 2.81
C LEU A 36 2.49 1.04 1.48
N GLY A 37 1.96 2.19 1.10
CA GLY A 37 2.27 2.87 -0.16
C GLY A 37 1.30 2.50 -1.28
N ASP A 38 1.69 2.88 -2.49
CA ASP A 38 0.88 2.80 -3.70
C ASP A 38 -0.51 3.40 -3.49
N ILE A 39 -0.56 4.63 -2.92
CA ILE A 39 -1.81 5.39 -2.83
C ILE A 39 -2.22 5.96 -4.19
N SER A 40 -1.24 6.14 -5.07
CA SER A 40 -1.41 6.73 -6.38
C SER A 40 -1.75 5.68 -7.45
N ASP A 41 -2.29 6.16 -8.57
CA ASP A 41 -2.56 5.46 -9.83
C ASP A 41 -3.72 4.47 -9.81
N GLY A 42 -4.22 4.10 -10.98
CA GLY A 42 -5.29 3.11 -11.11
C GLY A 42 -6.67 3.75 -11.14
N TRP A 43 -7.19 4.17 -10.00
CA TRP A 43 -8.52 4.79 -9.92
C TRP A 43 -8.46 6.33 -9.90
N PRO A 44 -9.56 7.04 -10.25
CA PRO A 44 -9.51 8.48 -10.53
C PRO A 44 -9.29 9.39 -9.32
N GLU A 45 -9.36 8.87 -8.10
CA GLU A 45 -9.49 9.66 -6.87
C GLU A 45 -8.18 9.64 -6.04
N THR A 46 -7.00 9.66 -6.69
CA THR A 46 -5.68 9.76 -6.03
C THR A 46 -5.58 11.00 -5.14
N LYS A 47 -5.97 12.16 -5.67
CA LYS A 47 -5.94 13.42 -4.91
C LYS A 47 -6.79 13.31 -3.64
N GLU A 48 -8.02 12.82 -3.76
CA GLU A 48 -8.95 12.65 -2.64
C GLU A 48 -8.45 11.62 -1.63
N SER A 49 -7.79 10.55 -2.08
CA SER A 49 -7.18 9.54 -1.21
C SER A 49 -6.08 10.17 -0.33
N ILE A 50 -5.22 11.01 -0.92
CA ILE A 50 -4.17 11.72 -0.18
C ILE A 50 -4.77 12.78 0.75
N ASP A 51 -5.74 13.56 0.28
CA ASP A 51 -6.49 14.52 1.12
C ASP A 51 -7.09 13.83 2.36
N GLU A 52 -7.55 12.58 2.21
CA GLU A 52 -8.17 11.82 3.29
C GLU A 52 -7.15 11.37 4.35
N ILE A 53 -6.06 10.73 3.95
CA ILE A 53 -5.07 10.23 4.90
C ILE A 53 -4.33 11.35 5.62
N LEU A 54 -4.19 12.53 5.00
CA LEU A 54 -3.60 13.71 5.63
C LEU A 54 -4.43 14.25 6.81
N LYS A 55 -5.70 13.85 6.96
CA LYS A 55 -6.52 14.17 8.14
C LYS A 55 -6.14 13.35 9.37
N ILE A 56 -5.38 12.27 9.19
CA ILE A 56 -5.03 11.32 10.25
C ILE A 56 -3.84 11.86 11.03
N ARG A 57 -4.01 12.04 12.34
CA ARG A 57 -2.97 12.62 13.21
C ARG A 57 -1.72 11.75 13.30
N ASN A 58 -1.91 10.45 13.44
CA ASN A 58 -0.83 9.48 13.58
C ASN A 58 -0.76 8.66 12.29
N LEU A 59 0.01 9.15 11.31
CA LEU A 59 0.18 8.50 10.01
C LEU A 59 1.64 8.08 9.82
N THR A 60 1.84 6.81 9.50
CA THR A 60 3.06 6.33 8.85
C THR A 60 2.72 6.04 7.40
N PHE A 61 3.36 6.76 6.48
CA PHE A 61 3.21 6.52 5.04
C PHE A 61 4.50 5.92 4.48
N LEU A 62 4.40 4.71 3.92
CA LEU A 62 5.51 4.06 3.24
C LEU A 62 5.50 4.43 1.76
N LEU A 63 6.68 4.52 1.15
CA LEU A 63 6.80 4.84 -0.25
C LEU A 63 6.55 3.58 -1.10
N GLY A 64 5.51 3.62 -1.94
CA GLY A 64 5.30 2.62 -2.99
C GLY A 64 6.01 2.98 -4.29
N ASN A 65 6.12 2.02 -5.23
CA ASN A 65 6.76 2.31 -6.51
C ASN A 65 5.92 3.26 -7.38
N HIS A 66 4.59 3.23 -7.27
CA HIS A 66 3.71 4.18 -7.95
C HIS A 66 3.77 5.58 -7.34
N ASP A 67 3.98 5.64 -6.02
CA ASP A 67 4.19 6.91 -5.31
C ASP A 67 5.53 7.54 -5.68
N PHE A 68 6.57 6.72 -5.85
CA PHE A 68 7.87 7.17 -6.33
C PHE A 68 7.77 7.84 -7.70
N TRP A 69 7.12 7.20 -8.68
CA TRP A 69 6.90 7.81 -9.99
C TRP A 69 6.03 9.06 -9.93
N THR A 70 5.02 9.06 -9.05
CA THR A 70 4.19 10.24 -8.82
C THR A 70 5.02 11.42 -8.30
N LEU A 71 5.93 11.17 -7.36
CA LEU A 71 6.84 12.19 -6.84
C LEU A 71 7.79 12.71 -7.93
N GLU A 72 8.38 11.83 -8.74
CA GLU A 72 9.23 12.24 -9.87
C GLU A 72 8.48 13.15 -10.85
N TRP A 73 7.23 12.79 -11.17
CA TRP A 73 6.36 13.64 -12.00
C TRP A 73 6.05 14.98 -11.34
N MET A 74 5.76 15.01 -10.04
CA MET A 74 5.50 16.25 -9.31
C MET A 74 6.70 17.19 -9.29
N GLU A 75 7.93 16.65 -9.17
CA GLU A 75 9.15 17.45 -9.08
C GLU A 75 9.69 17.92 -10.44
N THR A 76 9.47 17.13 -11.50
CA THR A 76 10.09 17.38 -12.81
C THR A 76 9.09 17.78 -13.90
N GLY A 77 7.81 17.51 -13.70
CA GLY A 77 6.77 17.57 -14.74
C GLY A 77 6.88 16.46 -15.78
N HIS A 78 7.87 15.56 -15.69
CA HIS A 78 8.04 14.45 -16.62
C HIS A 78 7.19 13.25 -16.19
N ALA A 79 6.32 12.79 -17.09
CA ALA A 79 5.52 11.59 -16.88
C ALA A 79 6.06 10.46 -17.77
N GLU A 80 6.72 9.48 -17.16
CA GLU A 80 7.28 8.34 -17.86
C GLU A 80 6.19 7.50 -18.54
N SER A 81 6.43 7.08 -19.79
CA SER A 81 5.43 6.34 -20.58
C SER A 81 5.03 5.01 -19.93
N VAL A 82 5.99 4.34 -19.27
CA VAL A 82 5.74 3.10 -18.54
C VAL A 82 4.82 3.32 -17.33
N TRP A 83 5.02 4.42 -16.61
CA TRP A 83 4.19 4.78 -15.46
C TRP A 83 2.76 5.12 -15.90
N LEU A 84 2.61 5.95 -16.94
CA LEU A 84 1.30 6.29 -17.51
C LEU A 84 0.52 5.03 -17.93
N ALA A 85 1.18 4.08 -18.59
CA ALA A 85 0.59 2.81 -18.99
C ALA A 85 0.15 1.92 -17.81
N GLN A 86 0.75 2.10 -16.63
CA GLN A 86 0.42 1.36 -15.41
C GLN A 86 -0.63 2.02 -14.51
N GLY A 87 -1.18 3.16 -14.91
CA GLY A 87 -2.26 3.85 -14.18
C GLY A 87 -1.96 5.32 -13.85
N GLY A 88 -0.77 5.82 -14.15
CA GLY A 88 -0.36 7.21 -13.87
C GLY A 88 -1.25 8.28 -14.51
N GLU A 89 -1.88 7.99 -15.65
CA GLU A 89 -2.83 8.90 -16.30
C GLU A 89 -3.96 9.36 -15.36
N ALA A 90 -4.47 8.45 -14.53
CA ALA A 90 -5.52 8.76 -13.57
C ALA A 90 -5.03 9.73 -12.49
N THR A 91 -3.81 9.52 -11.98
CA THR A 91 -3.17 10.40 -11.00
C THR A 91 -2.98 11.80 -11.56
N VAL A 92 -2.35 11.93 -12.73
CA VAL A 92 -2.13 13.23 -13.39
C VAL A 92 -3.45 13.98 -13.56
N LYS A 93 -4.50 13.28 -14.00
CA LYS A 93 -5.83 13.85 -14.19
C LYS A 93 -6.47 14.31 -12.86
N SER A 94 -6.30 13.54 -11.78
CA SER A 94 -6.88 13.87 -10.46
C SER A 94 -6.38 15.19 -9.88
N TYR A 95 -5.15 15.59 -10.21
CA TYR A 95 -4.57 16.85 -9.73
C TYR A 95 -4.97 18.07 -10.55
N GLY A 96 -5.50 17.91 -11.77
CA GLY A 96 -5.98 19.01 -12.60
C GLY A 96 -4.94 20.12 -12.88
N GLY A 97 -3.64 19.78 -12.79
CA GLY A 97 -2.53 20.71 -12.99
C GLY A 97 -2.09 21.52 -11.76
N THR A 98 -2.68 21.30 -10.58
CA THR A 98 -2.23 21.92 -9.32
C THR A 98 -1.88 20.85 -8.30
N ILE A 99 -0.64 20.86 -7.81
CA ILE A 99 -0.16 19.94 -6.78
C ILE A 99 -0.13 20.70 -5.44
N PRO A 100 -0.94 20.30 -4.45
CA PRO A 100 -0.88 20.88 -3.11
C PRO A 100 0.49 20.61 -2.46
N PRO A 101 1.10 21.60 -1.77
CA PRO A 101 2.40 21.41 -1.11
C PRO A 101 2.44 20.24 -0.13
N ASP A 102 1.36 20.00 0.60
CA ASP A 102 1.29 18.91 1.59
C ASP A 102 1.28 17.52 0.93
N HIS A 103 0.77 17.40 -0.29
CA HIS A 103 0.80 16.14 -1.05
C HIS A 103 2.22 15.82 -1.50
N HIS A 104 2.91 16.82 -2.05
CA HIS A 104 4.33 16.69 -2.39
C HIS A 104 5.17 16.36 -1.15
N HIS A 105 4.91 17.05 -0.03
CA HIS A 105 5.59 16.80 1.24
C HIS A 105 5.37 15.37 1.76
N LEU A 106 4.15 14.86 1.71
CA LEU A 106 3.84 13.48 2.09
C LEU A 106 4.69 12.48 1.29
N LEU A 107 4.68 12.55 -0.04
CA LEU A 107 5.42 11.61 -0.88
C LEU A 107 6.93 11.77 -0.70
N LYS A 108 7.42 13.00 -0.57
CA LYS A 108 8.84 13.30 -0.37
C LYS A 108 9.41 12.82 0.97
N THR A 109 8.58 12.76 2.00
CA THR A 109 8.96 12.33 3.36
C THR A 109 8.51 10.91 3.70
N ALA A 110 7.95 10.20 2.72
CA ALA A 110 7.56 8.82 2.83
C ALA A 110 8.76 7.95 3.25
N LYS A 111 8.50 6.95 4.09
CA LYS A 111 9.55 6.07 4.62
C LYS A 111 9.72 4.85 3.71
N PRO A 112 10.95 4.32 3.57
CA PRO A 112 11.16 3.06 2.84
C PRO A 112 10.56 1.85 3.57
N PHE A 113 10.56 1.87 4.90
CA PHE A 113 10.00 0.85 5.77
C PHE A 113 9.65 1.45 7.14
N HIS A 114 8.95 0.69 7.97
CA HIS A 114 8.68 1.04 9.36
C HIS A 114 8.80 -0.18 10.26
N LEU A 115 9.47 -0.02 11.40
CA LEU A 115 9.54 -1.01 12.47
C LEU A 115 8.65 -0.58 13.63
N LEU A 116 7.87 -1.52 14.16
CA LEU A 116 7.08 -1.36 15.37
C LEU A 116 7.29 -2.62 16.23
N ASN A 117 8.19 -2.52 17.22
CA ASN A 117 8.74 -3.69 17.92
C ASN A 117 9.37 -4.65 16.89
N ASP A 118 9.02 -5.94 16.95
CA ASP A 118 9.51 -6.98 16.04
C ASP A 118 8.63 -7.15 14.78
N LEU A 119 7.79 -6.16 14.48
CA LEU A 119 6.96 -6.13 13.27
C LEU A 119 7.57 -5.21 12.21
N LEU A 120 7.74 -5.72 11.00
CA LEU A 120 8.21 -4.97 9.85
C LEU A 120 7.07 -4.62 8.91
N PHE A 121 7.01 -3.37 8.48
CA PHE A 121 6.11 -2.88 7.44
C PHE A 121 6.98 -2.35 6.29
N VAL A 122 6.76 -2.85 5.08
CA VAL A 122 7.50 -2.46 3.87
C VAL A 122 6.56 -2.55 2.67
N HIS A 123 6.74 -1.71 1.66
CA HIS A 123 5.87 -1.73 0.48
C HIS A 123 5.98 -3.06 -0.28
N ALA A 124 7.16 -3.40 -0.81
CA ALA A 124 7.33 -4.58 -1.66
C ALA A 124 7.98 -5.77 -0.93
N GLY A 125 9.23 -5.60 -0.47
CA GLY A 125 9.97 -6.69 0.15
C GLY A 125 11.33 -6.27 0.69
N ILE A 126 12.06 -7.27 1.19
CA ILE A 126 13.42 -7.12 1.72
C ILE A 126 14.28 -8.29 1.29
N ASN A 127 15.60 -8.08 1.29
CA ASN A 127 16.56 -9.16 1.31
C ASN A 127 16.77 -9.64 2.76
N PRO A 128 16.34 -10.86 3.14
CA PRO A 128 16.39 -11.32 4.53
C PRO A 128 17.80 -11.64 5.04
N VAL A 129 18.83 -11.64 4.19
CA VAL A 129 20.22 -11.87 4.61
C VAL A 129 21.03 -10.59 4.76
N ARG A 130 20.39 -9.41 4.66
CA ARG A 130 21.03 -8.10 4.81
C ARG A 130 20.26 -7.27 5.81
N ALA A 131 20.98 -6.50 6.63
CA ALA A 131 20.36 -5.47 7.48
C ALA A 131 19.55 -4.49 6.61
N LEU A 132 18.42 -3.99 7.12
CA LEU A 132 17.52 -3.11 6.38
C LEU A 132 18.25 -1.86 5.88
N GLU A 133 19.11 -1.27 6.71
CA GLU A 133 19.85 -0.05 6.42
C GLU A 133 20.88 -0.22 5.28
N ASP A 134 21.29 -1.46 5.01
CA ASP A 134 22.24 -1.79 3.96
C ASP A 134 21.57 -2.06 2.60
N GLN A 135 20.24 -2.00 2.53
CA GLN A 135 19.48 -2.28 1.32
C GLN A 135 19.17 -0.99 0.56
N GLY A 136 19.19 -1.06 -0.77
CA GLY A 136 18.85 0.08 -1.60
C GLY A 136 17.34 0.29 -1.66
N LEU A 137 16.92 1.55 -1.88
CA LEU A 137 15.50 1.90 -2.02
C LEU A 137 14.75 1.01 -3.03
N SER A 138 15.41 0.63 -4.13
CA SER A 138 14.84 -0.27 -5.13
C SER A 138 14.31 -1.59 -4.55
N THR A 139 14.98 -2.17 -3.55
CA THR A 139 14.52 -3.40 -2.89
C THR A 139 13.16 -3.19 -2.22
N PHE A 140 12.99 -2.09 -1.47
CA PHE A 140 11.74 -1.80 -0.78
C PHE A 140 10.58 -1.45 -1.71
N LEU A 141 10.88 -0.94 -2.91
CA LEU A 141 9.89 -0.53 -3.91
C LEU A 141 9.48 -1.65 -4.86
N TRP A 142 10.38 -2.59 -5.17
CA TRP A 142 10.21 -3.50 -6.31
C TRP A 142 10.42 -4.98 -6.00
N ASP A 143 10.97 -5.35 -4.85
CA ASP A 143 11.25 -6.75 -4.57
C ASP A 143 9.95 -7.56 -4.43
N ARG A 144 9.89 -8.68 -5.13
CA ARG A 144 8.84 -9.70 -5.01
C ARG A 144 9.36 -11.00 -4.41
N SER A 145 10.67 -11.12 -4.26
CA SER A 145 11.36 -12.37 -3.92
C SER A 145 10.90 -12.91 -2.57
N LEU A 146 10.73 -12.04 -1.56
CA LEU A 146 10.25 -12.47 -0.23
C LEU A 146 8.82 -13.03 -0.30
N ALA A 147 7.90 -12.30 -0.93
CA ALA A 147 6.50 -12.69 -1.06
C ALA A 147 6.33 -13.97 -1.90
N GLU A 148 7.05 -14.10 -3.00
CA GLU A 148 7.05 -15.29 -3.85
C GLU A 148 7.60 -16.51 -3.10
N LYS A 149 8.68 -16.33 -2.33
CA LYS A 149 9.28 -17.41 -1.52
C LYS A 149 8.34 -17.88 -0.41
N ALA A 150 7.66 -16.95 0.27
CA ALA A 150 6.68 -17.29 1.31
C ALA A 150 5.51 -18.11 0.74
N GLN A 151 4.93 -17.67 -0.37
CA GLN A 151 3.87 -18.41 -1.06
C GLN A 151 4.34 -19.80 -1.53
N TYR A 152 5.56 -19.89 -2.04
CA TYR A 152 6.14 -21.16 -2.46
C TYR A 152 6.32 -22.14 -1.29
N GLN A 153 6.86 -21.68 -0.15
CA GLN A 153 7.05 -22.53 1.03
C GLN A 153 5.73 -23.08 1.58
N GLU A 154 4.72 -22.23 1.72
CA GLU A 154 3.38 -22.64 2.15
C GLU A 154 2.81 -23.71 1.21
N ALA A 155 2.98 -23.53 -0.11
CA ALA A 155 2.53 -24.52 -1.11
C ALA A 155 3.25 -25.87 -1.01
N GLN A 156 4.45 -25.91 -0.40
CA GLN A 156 5.18 -27.15 -0.09
C GLN A 156 4.86 -27.70 1.32
N GLY A 157 4.01 -27.03 2.10
CA GLY A 157 3.79 -27.35 3.51
C GLY A 157 4.99 -27.04 4.42
N ASP A 158 5.89 -26.16 3.97
CA ASP A 158 7.00 -25.64 4.76
C ASP A 158 6.57 -24.36 5.47
N SER A 159 6.84 -24.28 6.77
CA SER A 159 6.50 -23.15 7.64
C SER A 159 7.73 -22.50 8.28
N LYS A 160 8.92 -22.78 7.73
CA LYS A 160 10.16 -22.21 8.22
C LYS A 160 10.16 -20.68 8.05
N GLN A 161 10.45 -19.98 9.15
CA GLN A 161 10.60 -18.53 9.15
C GLN A 161 11.65 -18.07 8.12
N LEU A 162 11.33 -17.00 7.39
CA LEU A 162 12.12 -16.45 6.29
C LEU A 162 13.03 -15.30 6.70
N THR A 163 12.65 -14.58 7.75
CA THR A 163 13.22 -13.34 8.24
C THR A 163 13.47 -13.43 9.74
N GLU A 164 14.04 -12.37 10.34
CA GLU A 164 14.21 -12.26 11.79
C GLU A 164 12.99 -11.65 12.51
N PHE A 165 11.98 -11.20 11.77
CA PHE A 165 10.82 -10.49 12.31
C PHE A 165 9.70 -11.46 12.69
N ASP A 166 8.91 -11.09 13.71
CA ASP A 166 7.72 -11.84 14.12
C ASP A 166 6.63 -11.81 13.05
N ALA A 167 6.53 -10.69 12.33
CA ALA A 167 5.70 -10.57 11.14
C ALA A 167 6.24 -9.51 10.18
N VAL A 168 6.01 -9.72 8.88
CA VAL A 168 6.33 -8.76 7.81
C VAL A 168 5.08 -8.45 7.01
N PHE A 169 4.63 -7.20 7.01
CA PHE A 169 3.47 -6.74 6.25
C PHE A 169 3.93 -6.12 4.94
N VAL A 170 3.46 -6.68 3.82
CA VAL A 170 3.80 -6.25 2.46
C VAL A 170 2.57 -5.96 1.60
N GLY A 171 2.71 -4.96 0.74
CA GLY A 171 1.81 -4.64 -0.37
C GLY A 171 2.36 -5.18 -1.69
N HIS A 172 2.24 -4.39 -2.77
CA HIS A 172 2.91 -4.51 -4.09
C HIS A 172 2.64 -5.77 -4.94
N THR A 173 2.77 -6.95 -4.33
CA THR A 173 2.50 -8.25 -4.94
C THR A 173 1.06 -8.62 -4.58
N PRO A 174 0.10 -8.39 -5.47
CA PRO A 174 -1.29 -8.68 -5.17
C PRO A 174 -1.57 -10.18 -5.08
N ILE A 175 -2.45 -10.57 -4.16
CA ILE A 175 -2.98 -11.93 -4.03
C ILE A 175 -4.39 -12.03 -4.61
N LYS A 176 -4.74 -13.23 -5.10
CA LYS A 176 -6.09 -13.55 -5.60
C LYS A 176 -7.02 -14.01 -4.47
N GLU A 177 -7.08 -13.22 -3.41
CA GLU A 177 -7.88 -13.49 -2.21
C GLU A 177 -8.71 -12.24 -1.87
N ASP A 178 -9.91 -12.42 -1.31
CA ASP A 178 -10.77 -11.30 -0.88
C ASP A 178 -10.29 -10.63 0.41
N LYS A 179 -9.29 -11.21 1.10
CA LYS A 179 -8.74 -10.74 2.39
C LYS A 179 -7.23 -10.92 2.40
N PRO A 180 -6.50 -10.15 3.24
CA PRO A 180 -5.08 -10.38 3.46
C PRO A 180 -4.82 -11.80 3.90
N LYS A 181 -3.68 -12.33 3.46
CA LYS A 181 -3.29 -13.71 3.75
C LYS A 181 -1.87 -13.74 4.26
N GLN A 182 -1.68 -14.53 5.31
CA GLN A 182 -0.37 -14.80 5.87
C GLN A 182 0.23 -16.02 5.17
N PHE A 183 1.50 -15.91 4.79
CA PHE A 183 2.35 -17.00 4.33
C PHE A 183 3.62 -16.99 5.19
N CYS A 184 3.85 -18.04 5.97
CA CYS A 184 4.86 -18.02 7.03
C CYS A 184 4.62 -16.82 7.98
N GLU A 185 5.60 -15.94 8.20
CA GLU A 185 5.44 -14.68 8.93
C GLU A 185 5.03 -13.47 8.04
N VAL A 186 4.89 -13.68 6.72
CA VAL A 186 4.65 -12.60 5.74
C VAL A 186 3.16 -12.39 5.49
N TRP A 187 2.63 -11.26 5.92
CA TRP A 187 1.27 -10.80 5.63
C TRP A 187 1.22 -10.08 4.29
N MET A 188 0.54 -10.69 3.32
CA MET A 188 0.25 -10.07 2.03
C MET A 188 -1.05 -9.28 2.14
N MET A 189 -0.91 -7.94 2.16
CA MET A 189 -1.99 -6.98 2.38
C MET A 189 -2.63 -6.47 1.08
N ASP A 190 -1.93 -6.56 -0.05
CA ASP A 190 -2.47 -6.17 -1.36
C ASP A 190 -3.47 -7.22 -1.87
N THR A 191 -4.75 -6.94 -1.70
CA THR A 191 -5.87 -7.74 -2.22
C THR A 191 -6.36 -7.26 -3.58
N GLY A 192 -5.51 -6.56 -4.34
CA GLY A 192 -5.75 -6.18 -5.73
C GLY A 192 -6.68 -4.97 -5.90
N ALA A 193 -6.68 -4.03 -4.96
CA ALA A 193 -7.56 -2.85 -4.99
C ALA A 193 -7.33 -1.97 -6.23
N GLY A 194 -6.10 -1.91 -6.76
CA GLY A 194 -5.79 -1.20 -8.00
C GLY A 194 -6.43 -1.77 -9.27
N TRP A 195 -7.01 -2.97 -9.19
CA TRP A 195 -7.62 -3.68 -10.32
C TRP A 195 -9.04 -4.14 -9.98
N SER A 196 -9.35 -5.44 -10.05
CA SER A 196 -10.70 -5.97 -9.80
C SER A 196 -10.95 -6.41 -8.36
N GLY A 197 -9.94 -6.29 -7.49
CA GLY A 197 -9.99 -6.78 -6.13
C GLY A 197 -10.68 -5.82 -5.17
N ARG A 198 -10.27 -5.90 -3.91
CA ARG A 198 -10.79 -5.09 -2.80
C ARG A 198 -9.64 -4.38 -2.10
N LEU A 199 -9.93 -3.30 -1.39
CA LEU A 199 -9.00 -2.72 -0.44
C LEU A 199 -9.15 -3.39 0.91
N SER A 200 -8.03 -3.69 1.56
CA SER A 200 -7.98 -4.35 2.86
C SER A 200 -7.21 -3.51 3.87
N MET A 201 -7.77 -3.44 5.07
CA MET A 201 -7.15 -2.83 6.24
C MET A 201 -7.24 -3.82 7.42
N MET A 202 -6.22 -3.88 8.26
CA MET A 202 -6.13 -4.83 9.35
C MET A 202 -5.72 -4.11 10.64
N ASN A 203 -6.37 -4.46 11.75
CA ASN A 203 -5.91 -4.07 13.07
C ASN A 203 -4.70 -4.94 13.43
N VAL A 204 -3.55 -4.31 13.66
CA VAL A 204 -2.26 -5.00 13.83
C VAL A 204 -2.25 -5.89 15.08
N ASP A 205 -2.88 -5.45 16.17
CA ASP A 205 -2.84 -6.15 17.45
C ASP A 205 -3.80 -7.35 17.51
N SER A 206 -5.01 -7.18 16.97
CA SER A 206 -6.08 -8.19 17.03
C SER A 206 -6.16 -9.10 15.82
N GLY A 207 -5.56 -8.69 14.70
CA GLY A 207 -5.69 -9.34 13.41
C GLY A 207 -7.07 -9.21 12.76
N GLU A 208 -7.95 -8.35 13.29
CA GLU A 208 -9.26 -8.10 12.68
C GLU A 208 -9.09 -7.40 11.31
N VAL A 209 -9.75 -7.93 10.28
CA VAL A 209 -9.66 -7.44 8.89
C VAL A 209 -10.95 -6.75 8.47
N PHE A 210 -10.79 -5.57 7.88
CA PHE A 210 -11.85 -4.75 7.29
C PHE A 210 -11.60 -4.63 5.80
N VAL A 211 -12.59 -5.00 5.00
CA VAL A 211 -12.46 -5.06 3.54
C VAL A 211 -13.56 -4.25 2.88
N SER A 212 -13.20 -3.47 1.86
CA SER A 212 -14.17 -2.76 1.03
C SER A 212 -15.01 -3.70 0.17
N ASP A 213 -16.04 -3.15 -0.46
CA ASP A 213 -16.66 -3.76 -1.65
C ASP A 213 -15.62 -3.90 -2.78
N PRO A 214 -15.84 -4.78 -3.78
CA PRO A 214 -14.96 -4.86 -4.94
C PRO A 214 -14.83 -3.49 -5.59
N VAL A 215 -13.62 -3.01 -5.79
CA VAL A 215 -13.39 -1.61 -6.20
C VAL A 215 -14.12 -1.25 -7.50
N PRO A 216 -14.21 -2.12 -8.54
CA PRO A 216 -14.99 -1.80 -9.73
C PRO A 216 -16.47 -1.50 -9.47
N SER A 217 -17.07 -2.08 -8.43
CA SER A 217 -18.47 -1.81 -8.06
C SER A 217 -18.66 -0.40 -7.49
N LEU A 218 -17.59 0.20 -6.93
CA LEU A 218 -17.57 1.56 -6.40
C LEU A 218 -17.38 2.61 -7.50
N TYR A 219 -16.90 2.21 -8.68
CA TYR A 219 -16.58 3.06 -9.82
C TYR A 219 -17.21 2.56 -11.13
N PRO A 220 -18.55 2.55 -11.24
CA PRO A 220 -19.22 2.05 -12.44
C PRO A 220 -18.83 2.86 -13.68
N GLY A 221 -18.41 2.16 -14.74
CA GLY A 221 -18.00 2.77 -16.01
C GLY A 221 -16.57 3.32 -16.03
N VAL A 222 -15.79 3.10 -14.97
CA VAL A 222 -14.36 3.42 -14.91
C VAL A 222 -13.56 2.12 -14.93
N THR A 223 -12.43 2.12 -15.64
CA THR A 223 -11.47 1.02 -15.60
C THR A 223 -10.29 1.44 -14.73
N GLY A 224 -9.95 0.61 -13.74
CA GLY A 224 -8.72 0.75 -12.94
C GLY A 224 -7.46 0.42 -13.74
N ARG A 225 -6.43 -0.12 -13.07
CA ARG A 225 -5.19 -0.53 -13.75
C ARG A 225 -5.45 -1.59 -14.82
N LYS A 226 -4.79 -1.46 -15.98
CA LYS A 226 -5.10 -2.24 -17.21
C LYS A 226 -4.42 -3.61 -17.29
N LYS A 227 -3.42 -3.92 -16.46
CA LYS A 227 -2.71 -5.21 -16.44
C LYS A 227 -2.28 -5.58 -15.04
N PHE A 228 -2.57 -6.82 -14.65
CA PHE A 228 -2.07 -7.52 -13.46
C PHE A 228 -0.81 -8.30 -13.83
#